data_AF-A0A150XT64-F1
#
_entry.id   AF-A0A150XT64-F1
#
_cell.length_a   1.000
_cell.length_b   1.000
_cell.length_c   1.000
_cell.angle_alpha   90.00
_cell.angle_beta   90.00
_cell.angle_gamma   90.00
#
_symmetry.space_group_name_H-M   'P 1'
#
loop_
_entity.id
_entity.type
_entity.pdbx_description
1 polymer ?
#
loop_
_entity_poly.entity_id
_entity_poly.type
_entity_poly.pdbx_seq_one_letter_code
_entity_poly.pdbx_strand_id
1 'polypeptide(L)'
;MENSFSHKMATKSTEELETILKNKRDYQEDAILAAIWELENRGAETSQKIGEEITTEITKKKEQKKRVSNYTTDPNAPELYPWWSIGVISVLFTPLIGGIMMAMNFKKANIKKQIPIVLAFSILFTVMVAFIVNYVRTEYNSTANWANILNLIGAAILSEYFWKQKIGNDFEYRKRSPMIPFIISIAITAFFIWVSTLG
;
A
#
# COMPACT_ATOMS: atom_id res chain seq x y z
N MET A 1 21.16 -16.53 12.12
CA MET A 1 20.63 -15.25 11.59
C MET A 1 20.37 -14.39 12.82
N GLU A 2 21.22 -13.41 13.09
CA GLU A 2 21.16 -12.63 14.33
C GLU A 2 20.04 -11.58 14.19
N ASN A 3 18.97 -11.72 14.97
CA ASN A 3 17.89 -10.73 15.05
C ASN A 3 17.82 -10.13 16.47
N SER A 4 17.02 -9.09 16.66
CA SER A 4 16.88 -8.41 17.96
C SER A 4 16.36 -9.29 19.10
N PHE A 5 15.87 -10.50 18.80
CA PHE A 5 15.35 -11.48 19.75
C PHE A 5 16.31 -12.65 20.00
N SER A 6 17.33 -12.88 19.17
CA SER A 6 18.24 -14.02 19.28
C SER A 6 18.88 -14.12 20.67
N HIS A 7 19.40 -13.02 21.19
CA HIS A 7 20.04 -12.98 22.50
C HIS A 7 19.06 -13.23 23.67
N LYS A 8 17.79 -12.85 23.50
CA LYS A 8 16.73 -13.07 24.49
C LYS A 8 16.23 -14.51 24.47
N MET A 9 16.20 -15.14 23.29
CA MET A 9 15.83 -16.55 23.15
C MET A 9 16.92 -17.49 23.67
N ALA A 10 18.20 -17.13 23.48
CA ALA A 10 19.32 -17.87 24.03
C ALA A 10 19.29 -18.00 25.57
N THR A 11 18.75 -17.01 26.27
CA THR A 11 18.64 -17.05 27.75
C THR A 11 17.45 -17.85 28.28
N LYS A 12 16.52 -18.28 27.41
CA LYS A 12 15.30 -19.00 27.82
C LYS A 12 15.51 -20.50 27.94
N SER A 13 14.74 -21.16 28.80
CA SER A 13 14.72 -22.63 28.87
C SER A 13 14.01 -23.23 27.65
N THR A 14 14.25 -24.53 27.38
CA THR A 14 13.59 -25.26 26.30
C THR A 14 12.06 -25.24 26.45
N GLU A 15 11.55 -25.38 27.67
CA GLU A 15 10.10 -25.34 27.99
C GLU A 15 9.48 -23.97 27.71
N GLU A 16 10.22 -22.89 28.00
CA GLU A 16 9.80 -21.53 27.70
C GLU A 16 9.75 -21.28 26.18
N LEU A 17 10.74 -21.77 25.44
CA LEU A 17 10.79 -21.65 23.98
C LEU A 17 9.64 -22.45 23.33
N GLU A 18 9.33 -23.64 23.82
CA GLU A 18 8.17 -24.42 23.36
C GLU A 18 6.84 -23.72 23.66
N THR A 19 6.74 -23.05 24.80
CA THR A 19 5.55 -22.25 25.16
C THR A 19 5.34 -21.10 24.18
N ILE A 20 6.42 -20.47 23.70
CA ILE A 20 6.38 -19.45 22.65
C ILE A 20 5.82 -20.03 21.34
N LEU A 21 6.23 -21.25 20.96
CA LEU A 21 5.72 -21.91 19.75
C LEU A 21 4.23 -22.28 19.88
N LYS A 22 3.80 -22.77 21.05
CA LYS A 22 2.38 -23.09 21.32
C LYS A 22 1.50 -21.84 21.28
N ASN A 23 2.00 -20.73 21.81
CA ASN A 23 1.29 -19.45 21.88
C ASN A 23 1.73 -18.46 20.79
N LYS A 24 2.04 -18.95 19.58
CA LYS A 24 2.56 -18.17 18.44
C LYS A 24 1.77 -16.91 18.06
N ARG A 25 0.54 -16.73 18.55
CA ARG A 25 -0.28 -15.52 18.31
C ARG A 25 0.12 -14.33 19.18
N ASP A 26 0.77 -14.58 20.30
CA ASP A 26 1.11 -13.55 21.29
C ASP A 26 2.51 -12.96 21.07
N TYR A 27 3.24 -13.48 20.08
CA TYR A 27 4.62 -13.15 19.80
C TYR A 27 4.81 -12.61 18.39
N GLN A 28 5.81 -11.75 18.20
CA GLN A 28 6.19 -11.26 16.88
C GLN A 28 6.83 -12.38 16.04
N GLU A 29 6.62 -12.34 14.71
CA GLU A 29 7.13 -13.35 13.78
C GLU A 29 8.66 -13.55 13.93
N ASP A 30 9.42 -12.47 14.12
CA ASP A 30 10.87 -12.52 14.30
C ASP A 30 11.28 -13.18 15.64
N ALA A 31 10.48 -13.00 16.69
CA ALA A 31 10.70 -13.65 17.98
C ALA A 31 10.42 -15.16 17.90
N ILE A 32 9.40 -15.56 17.14
CA ILE A 32 9.06 -16.97 16.89
C ILE A 32 10.18 -17.64 16.09
N LEU A 33 10.66 -17.00 15.01
CA LEU A 33 11.77 -17.52 14.21
C LEU A 33 13.07 -17.65 15.04
N ALA A 34 13.35 -16.69 15.91
CA ALA A 34 14.49 -16.78 16.83
C ALA A 34 14.35 -17.93 17.84
N ALA A 35 13.13 -18.20 18.33
CA ALA A 35 12.86 -19.30 19.24
C ALA A 35 13.01 -20.67 18.55
N ILE A 36 12.54 -20.80 17.30
CA ILE A 36 12.74 -22.00 16.48
C ILE A 36 14.23 -22.25 16.25
N TRP A 37 14.97 -21.22 15.81
CA TRP A 37 16.41 -21.33 15.56
C TRP A 37 17.20 -21.75 16.80
N GLU A 38 16.85 -21.21 17.97
CA GLU A 38 17.49 -21.58 19.23
C GLU A 38 17.16 -23.03 19.65
N LEU A 39 15.92 -23.47 19.47
CA LEU A 39 15.51 -24.86 19.75
C LEU A 39 16.20 -25.87 18.82
N GLU A 40 16.35 -25.53 17.54
CA GLU A 40 17.10 -26.32 16.56
C GLU A 40 18.58 -26.43 16.95
N ASN A 41 19.19 -25.31 17.36
CA ASN A 41 20.58 -25.28 17.81
C ASN A 41 20.82 -26.15 19.06
N ARG A 42 19.77 -26.39 19.87
CA ARG A 42 19.80 -27.25 21.07
C ARG A 42 19.49 -28.73 20.78
N GLY A 43 19.17 -29.10 19.55
CA GLY A 43 18.89 -30.49 19.17
C GLY A 43 17.57 -31.05 19.71
N ALA A 44 16.58 -30.19 19.98
CA ALA A 44 15.28 -30.63 20.48
C ALA A 44 14.40 -31.23 19.36
N GLU A 45 14.44 -32.57 19.18
CA GLU A 45 13.71 -33.29 18.12
C GLU A 45 12.18 -33.02 18.11
N THR A 46 11.57 -32.85 19.29
CA THR A 46 10.13 -32.56 19.40
C THR A 46 9.78 -31.15 18.90
N SER A 47 10.72 -30.22 19.06
CA SER A 47 10.59 -28.84 18.59
C SER A 47 10.83 -28.70 17.08
N GLN A 48 11.50 -29.66 16.46
CA GLN A 48 11.86 -29.62 15.04
C GLN A 48 10.64 -29.72 14.13
N LYS A 49 9.72 -30.67 14.39
CA LYS A 49 8.46 -30.81 13.62
C LYS A 49 7.54 -29.59 13.78
N ILE A 50 7.44 -29.06 14.99
CA ILE A 50 6.63 -27.87 15.29
C ILE A 50 7.25 -26.62 14.64
N GLY A 51 8.57 -26.50 14.70
CA GLY A 51 9.34 -25.42 14.07
C GLY A 51 9.22 -25.43 12.55
N GLU A 52 9.30 -26.59 11.91
CA GLU A 52 9.12 -26.75 10.46
C GLU A 52 7.70 -26.38 10.01
N GLU A 53 6.67 -26.81 10.74
CA GLU A 53 5.27 -26.48 10.43
C GLU A 53 5.02 -24.96 10.54
N ILE A 54 5.49 -24.33 11.62
CA ILE A 54 5.35 -22.88 11.85
C ILE A 54 6.16 -22.09 10.82
N THR A 55 7.39 -22.51 10.51
CA THR A 55 8.23 -21.84 9.51
C THR A 55 7.61 -21.95 8.12
N THR A 56 7.02 -23.11 7.79
CA THR A 56 6.28 -23.32 6.55
C THR A 56 5.02 -22.45 6.50
N GLU A 57 4.29 -22.31 7.60
CA GLU A 57 3.10 -21.44 7.70
C GLU A 57 3.47 -19.96 7.52
N ILE A 58 4.52 -19.48 8.20
CA ILE A 58 5.02 -18.10 8.07
C ILE A 58 5.53 -17.84 6.65
N THR A 59 6.24 -18.80 6.05
CA THR A 59 6.73 -18.69 4.67
C THR A 59 5.58 -18.66 3.68
N LYS A 60 4.59 -19.56 3.79
CA LYS A 60 3.37 -19.55 2.97
C LYS A 60 2.57 -18.27 3.14
N LYS A 61 2.45 -17.72 4.35
CA LYS A 61 1.78 -16.43 4.62
C LYS A 61 2.52 -15.26 3.96
N LYS A 62 3.86 -15.25 4.02
CA LYS A 62 4.71 -14.26 3.33
C LYS A 62 4.63 -14.40 1.81
N GLU A 63 4.65 -15.62 1.29
CA GLU A 63 4.48 -15.92 -0.14
C GLU A 63 3.08 -15.59 -0.64
N GLN A 64 2.02 -15.86 0.13
CA GLN A 64 0.65 -15.49 -0.20
C GLN A 64 0.49 -13.96 -0.19
N LYS A 65 1.08 -13.27 0.79
CA LYS A 65 1.14 -11.80 0.81
C LYS A 65 1.91 -11.24 -0.39
N LYS A 66 2.98 -11.92 -0.85
CA LYS A 66 3.67 -11.63 -2.12
C LYS A 66 2.80 -11.95 -3.34
N ARG A 67 2.08 -13.07 -3.39
CA ARG A 67 1.18 -13.42 -4.52
C ARG A 67 -0.01 -12.46 -4.65
N VAL A 68 -0.41 -11.79 -3.57
CA VAL A 68 -1.42 -10.72 -3.60
C VAL A 68 -0.85 -9.39 -4.13
N SER A 69 0.47 -9.25 -4.26
CA SER A 69 1.12 -8.04 -4.76
C SER A 69 2.11 -8.33 -5.88
N ASN A 70 1.92 -7.76 -7.06
CA ASN A 70 2.81 -8.00 -8.22
C ASN A 70 4.16 -7.27 -8.12
N TYR A 71 4.68 -7.10 -6.91
CA TYR A 71 5.97 -6.50 -6.69
C TYR A 71 7.06 -7.49 -7.06
N THR A 72 7.92 -7.09 -7.98
CA THR A 72 9.14 -7.82 -8.34
C THR A 72 10.38 -7.02 -7.96
N THR A 73 11.46 -7.75 -7.71
CA THR A 73 12.81 -7.20 -7.50
C THR A 73 13.62 -7.18 -8.79
N ASP A 74 13.07 -7.66 -9.91
CA ASP A 74 13.73 -7.61 -11.22
C ASP A 74 14.10 -6.16 -11.57
N PRO A 75 15.40 -5.85 -11.78
CA PRO A 75 15.85 -4.53 -12.19
C PRO A 75 15.27 -4.05 -13.52
N ASN A 76 14.86 -4.97 -14.40
CA ASN A 76 14.30 -4.69 -15.72
C ASN A 76 12.80 -4.38 -15.68
N ALA A 77 12.11 -4.73 -14.59
CA ALA A 77 10.70 -4.43 -14.44
C ALA A 77 10.46 -2.92 -14.29
N PRO A 78 9.38 -2.38 -14.88
CA PRO A 78 9.08 -0.97 -14.77
C PRO A 78 8.75 -0.60 -13.32
N GLU A 79 9.17 0.59 -12.93
CA GLU A 79 9.01 1.04 -11.54
C GLU A 79 7.75 1.90 -11.39
N LEU A 80 6.65 1.30 -10.91
CA LEU A 80 5.32 1.91 -10.87
C LEU A 80 4.89 2.28 -9.44
N TYR A 81 4.10 3.36 -9.32
CA TYR A 81 3.37 3.63 -8.09
C TYR A 81 2.31 2.55 -7.85
N PRO A 82 2.18 2.00 -6.64
CA PRO A 82 1.13 1.03 -6.35
C PRO A 82 -0.28 1.58 -6.52
N TRP A 83 -1.21 0.73 -6.97
CA TRP A 83 -2.62 1.07 -7.17
C TRP A 83 -3.26 1.72 -5.92
N TRP A 84 -2.98 1.17 -4.74
CA TRP A 84 -3.51 1.66 -3.47
C TRP A 84 -2.95 3.05 -3.13
N SER A 85 -1.69 3.35 -3.49
CA SER A 85 -1.09 4.66 -3.23
C SER A 85 -1.73 5.74 -4.10
N ILE A 86 -2.06 5.41 -5.35
CA ILE A 86 -2.82 6.28 -6.24
C ILE A 86 -4.21 6.53 -5.65
N GLY A 87 -4.88 5.49 -5.16
CA GLY A 87 -6.17 5.59 -4.49
C GLY A 87 -6.12 6.54 -3.30
N VAL A 88 -5.21 6.31 -2.34
CA VAL A 88 -5.08 7.14 -1.13
C VAL A 88 -4.81 8.61 -1.46
N ILE A 89 -3.88 8.89 -2.38
CA ILE A 89 -3.59 10.29 -2.79
C ILE A 89 -4.80 10.92 -3.48
N SER A 90 -5.56 10.15 -4.25
CA SER A 90 -6.78 10.65 -4.90
C SER A 90 -7.87 11.02 -3.91
N VAL A 91 -8.05 10.22 -2.85
CA VAL A 91 -9.03 10.48 -1.78
C VAL A 91 -8.64 11.70 -0.96
N LEU A 92 -7.39 11.74 -0.49
CA LEU A 92 -6.92 12.77 0.45
C LEU A 92 -6.77 14.15 -0.19
N PHE A 93 -6.41 14.19 -1.47
CA PHE A 93 -6.16 15.44 -2.19
C PHE A 93 -7.17 15.60 -3.31
N THR A 94 -6.87 15.08 -4.50
CA THR A 94 -7.76 15.11 -5.66
C THR A 94 -7.46 13.96 -6.62
N PRO A 95 -8.48 13.46 -7.35
CA PRO A 95 -8.29 12.55 -8.49
C PRO A 95 -7.40 13.11 -9.61
N LEU A 96 -7.18 14.44 -9.66
CA LEU A 96 -6.21 15.05 -10.56
C LEU A 96 -4.78 14.54 -10.30
N ILE A 97 -4.35 14.58 -9.04
CA ILE A 97 -3.01 14.14 -8.65
C ILE A 97 -2.86 12.63 -8.87
N GLY A 98 -3.88 11.84 -8.48
CA GLY A 98 -3.91 10.41 -8.77
C GLY A 98 -3.84 10.09 -10.26
N GLY A 99 -4.53 10.89 -11.10
CA GLY A 99 -4.46 10.79 -12.56
C GLY A 99 -3.07 11.03 -13.12
N ILE A 100 -2.38 12.05 -12.60
CA ILE A 100 -0.98 12.33 -12.96
C ILE A 100 -0.08 11.15 -12.58
N MET A 101 -0.25 10.58 -11.38
CA MET A 101 0.48 9.37 -10.96
C MET A 101 0.17 8.18 -11.88
N MET A 102 -1.09 7.98 -12.25
CA MET A 102 -1.49 6.91 -13.16
C MET A 102 -0.91 7.11 -14.58
N ALA A 103 -0.90 8.35 -15.09
CA ALA A 103 -0.26 8.70 -16.35
C ALA A 103 1.25 8.40 -16.34
N MET A 104 1.94 8.69 -15.24
CA MET A 104 3.35 8.30 -15.06
C MET A 104 3.52 6.79 -15.10
N ASN A 105 2.60 6.03 -14.49
CA ASN A 105 2.63 4.58 -14.54
C ASN A 105 2.41 4.06 -15.96
N PHE A 106 1.42 4.56 -16.70
CA PHE A 106 1.20 4.20 -18.10
C PHE A 106 2.41 4.51 -18.98
N LYS A 107 3.08 5.64 -18.74
CA LYS A 107 4.33 5.96 -19.44
C LYS A 107 5.41 4.91 -19.18
N LYS A 108 5.61 4.51 -17.92
CA LYS A 108 6.62 3.51 -17.53
C LYS A 108 6.25 2.08 -17.95
N ALA A 109 4.97 1.74 -17.99
CA ALA A 109 4.46 0.47 -18.48
C ALA A 109 4.34 0.44 -20.03
N ASN A 110 4.77 1.48 -20.74
CA ASN A 110 4.69 1.64 -22.19
C ASN A 110 3.25 1.61 -22.78
N ILE A 111 2.23 1.95 -21.97
CA ILE A 111 0.82 2.03 -22.36
C ILE A 111 0.45 3.50 -22.70
N LYS A 112 1.20 4.09 -23.65
CA LYS A 112 1.15 5.55 -23.90
C LYS A 112 -0.22 6.05 -24.39
N LYS A 113 -1.00 5.21 -25.08
CA LYS A 113 -2.33 5.56 -25.60
C LYS A 113 -3.34 5.92 -24.50
N GLN A 114 -3.12 5.46 -23.27
CA GLN A 114 -4.04 5.69 -22.15
C GLN A 114 -3.71 6.96 -21.34
N ILE A 115 -2.53 7.56 -21.56
CA ILE A 115 -2.09 8.78 -20.89
C ILE A 115 -3.07 9.95 -21.11
N PRO A 116 -3.40 10.34 -22.36
CA PRO A 116 -4.33 11.46 -22.56
C PRO A 116 -5.73 11.17 -22.00
N ILE A 117 -6.17 9.91 -22.04
CA ILE A 117 -7.48 9.49 -21.55
C ILE A 117 -7.58 9.64 -20.04
N VAL A 118 -6.59 9.16 -19.29
CA VAL A 118 -6.62 9.26 -17.82
C VAL A 118 -6.43 10.69 -17.34
N LEU A 119 -5.61 11.49 -18.02
CA LEU A 119 -5.46 12.91 -17.69
C LEU A 119 -6.74 13.69 -17.97
N ALA A 120 -7.38 13.46 -19.12
CA ALA A 120 -8.67 14.07 -19.44
C ALA A 120 -9.74 13.68 -18.42
N PHE A 121 -9.84 12.39 -18.09
CA PHE A 121 -10.74 11.92 -17.03
C PHE A 121 -10.49 12.65 -15.71
N SER A 122 -9.24 12.69 -15.25
CA SER A 122 -8.88 13.27 -13.96
C SER A 122 -9.12 14.78 -13.88
N ILE A 123 -8.88 15.52 -14.97
CA ILE A 123 -9.21 16.95 -15.07
C ILE A 123 -10.72 17.15 -15.05
N LEU A 124 -11.46 16.47 -15.95
CA LEU A 124 -12.91 16.61 -16.07
C LEU A 124 -13.62 16.20 -14.78
N PHE A 125 -13.18 15.12 -14.14
CA PHE A 125 -13.72 14.67 -12.87
C PHE A 125 -13.49 15.69 -11.77
N THR A 126 -12.29 16.27 -11.67
CA THR A 126 -11.98 17.29 -10.65
C THR A 126 -12.83 18.56 -10.87
N VAL A 127 -13.01 18.99 -12.11
CA VAL A 127 -13.90 20.10 -12.46
C VAL A 127 -15.34 19.78 -12.08
N MET A 128 -15.83 18.59 -12.41
CA MET A 128 -17.17 18.13 -12.03
C MET A 128 -17.37 18.11 -10.51
N VAL A 129 -16.39 17.62 -9.75
CA VAL A 129 -16.42 17.64 -8.27
C VAL A 129 -16.57 19.07 -7.76
N ALA A 130 -15.79 20.02 -8.29
CA ALA A 130 -15.88 21.42 -7.89
C ALA A 130 -17.26 22.02 -8.16
N PHE A 131 -17.86 21.74 -9.33
CA PHE A 131 -19.22 22.17 -9.66
C PHE A 131 -20.26 21.57 -8.72
N ILE A 132 -20.24 20.25 -8.49
CA ILE A 132 -21.21 19.58 -7.62
C ILE A 132 -21.09 20.10 -6.18
N VAL A 133 -19.87 20.20 -5.65
CA VAL A 133 -19.65 20.69 -4.28
C VAL A 133 -20.15 22.12 -4.14
N ASN A 134 -19.88 23.00 -5.11
CA ASN A 134 -20.35 24.37 -5.05
C ASN A 134 -21.89 24.46 -5.15
N TYR A 135 -22.50 23.69 -6.05
CA TYR A 135 -23.96 23.61 -6.19
C TYR A 135 -24.60 23.12 -4.89
N VAL A 136 -24.12 22.01 -4.34
CA VAL A 136 -24.70 21.42 -3.12
C VAL A 136 -24.53 22.34 -1.90
N ARG A 137 -23.38 23.02 -1.80
CA ARG A 137 -23.16 24.02 -0.75
C ARG A 137 -24.11 25.20 -0.88
N THR A 138 -24.35 25.70 -2.08
CA THR A 138 -25.17 26.90 -2.31
C THR A 138 -26.66 26.62 -2.21
N GLU A 139 -27.14 25.54 -2.82
CA GLU A 139 -28.57 25.21 -2.89
C GLU A 139 -29.10 24.52 -1.63
N TYR A 140 -28.31 23.64 -1.02
CA TYR A 140 -28.74 22.84 0.13
C TYR A 140 -28.11 23.28 1.45
N ASN A 141 -27.31 24.35 1.45
CA ASN A 141 -26.56 24.86 2.60
C ASN A 141 -25.80 23.75 3.36
N SER A 142 -25.30 22.75 2.62
CA SER A 142 -24.71 21.54 3.19
C SER A 142 -23.29 21.81 3.69
N THR A 143 -23.01 21.40 4.93
CA THR A 143 -21.67 21.43 5.53
C THR A 143 -20.92 20.09 5.40
N ALA A 144 -21.54 19.10 4.78
CA ALA A 144 -20.92 17.79 4.59
C ALA A 144 -19.73 17.88 3.63
N ASN A 145 -18.72 17.03 3.85
CA ASN A 145 -17.53 17.00 3.01
C ASN A 145 -17.76 16.18 1.73
N TRP A 146 -18.61 16.72 0.84
CA TRP A 146 -18.96 16.12 -0.45
C TRP A 146 -17.75 15.91 -1.35
N ALA A 147 -16.72 16.76 -1.25
CA ALA A 147 -15.49 16.62 -2.01
C ALA A 147 -14.81 15.27 -1.72
N ASN A 148 -14.66 14.90 -0.44
CA ASN A 148 -14.04 13.62 -0.07
C ASN A 148 -14.85 12.40 -0.54
N ILE A 149 -16.18 12.48 -0.49
CA ILE A 149 -17.06 11.40 -0.97
C ILE A 149 -16.90 11.21 -2.48
N LEU A 150 -16.92 12.31 -3.25
CA LEU A 150 -16.74 12.24 -4.70
C LEU A 150 -15.30 11.85 -5.08
N ASN A 151 -14.31 12.31 -4.32
CA ASN A 151 -12.91 11.90 -4.49
C ASN A 151 -12.73 10.40 -4.26
N LEU A 152 -13.48 9.78 -3.35
CA LEU A 152 -13.50 8.33 -3.18
C LEU A 152 -13.96 7.60 -4.45
N ILE A 153 -14.98 8.13 -5.13
CA ILE A 153 -15.43 7.58 -6.41
C ILE A 153 -14.34 7.74 -7.47
N GLY A 154 -13.74 8.93 -7.57
CA GLY A 154 -12.63 9.18 -8.51
C GLY A 154 -11.42 8.28 -8.24
N ALA A 155 -11.09 8.07 -6.96
CA ALA A 155 -10.04 7.17 -6.51
C ALA A 155 -10.35 5.72 -6.93
N ALA A 156 -11.58 5.24 -6.71
CA ALA A 156 -12.00 3.91 -7.12
C ALA A 156 -11.92 3.75 -8.64
N ILE A 157 -12.33 4.74 -9.44
CA ILE A 157 -12.20 4.67 -10.91
C ILE A 157 -10.72 4.58 -11.32
N LEU A 158 -9.83 5.36 -10.71
CA LEU A 158 -8.40 5.27 -11.01
C LEU A 158 -7.82 3.91 -10.58
N SER A 159 -8.08 3.50 -9.34
CA SER A 159 -7.43 2.35 -8.72
C SER A 159 -8.02 1.01 -9.14
N GLU A 160 -9.30 0.97 -9.50
CA GLU A 160 -10.00 -0.25 -9.92
C GLU A 160 -10.15 -0.33 -11.44
N TYR A 161 -10.67 0.71 -12.08
CA TYR A 161 -10.93 0.65 -13.53
C TYR A 161 -9.65 0.85 -14.34
N PHE A 162 -8.95 1.98 -14.18
CA PHE A 162 -7.75 2.26 -14.98
C PHE A 162 -6.61 1.29 -14.67
N TRP A 163 -6.40 0.94 -13.40
CA TRP A 163 -5.36 -0.03 -13.05
C TRP A 163 -5.68 -1.44 -13.55
N LYS A 164 -6.81 -2.03 -13.14
CA LYS A 164 -7.10 -3.45 -13.45
C LYS A 164 -7.30 -3.65 -14.95
N GLN A 165 -7.92 -2.70 -15.64
CA GLN A 165 -8.20 -2.86 -17.06
C GLN A 165 -6.97 -2.61 -17.95
N LYS A 166 -6.06 -1.70 -17.56
CA LYS A 166 -4.96 -1.29 -18.45
C LYS A 166 -3.60 -1.88 -18.06
N ILE A 167 -3.31 -2.00 -16.78
CA ILE A 167 -2.07 -2.61 -16.27
C ILE A 167 -2.33 -4.08 -15.97
N GLY A 168 -3.37 -4.37 -15.20
CA GLY A 168 -3.74 -5.74 -14.82
C GLY A 168 -3.16 -6.16 -13.47
N ASN A 169 -3.83 -7.14 -12.86
CA ASN A 169 -3.46 -7.68 -11.55
C ASN A 169 -2.37 -8.75 -11.62
N ASP A 170 -1.85 -9.09 -12.79
CA ASP A 170 -0.72 -10.03 -12.93
C ASP A 170 0.55 -9.32 -13.44
N PHE A 171 0.47 -8.01 -13.68
CA PHE A 171 1.59 -7.24 -14.21
C PHE A 171 2.64 -7.02 -13.13
N GLU A 172 3.82 -7.62 -13.30
CA GLU A 172 4.95 -7.45 -12.38
C GLU A 172 5.61 -6.07 -12.52
N TYR A 173 5.83 -5.40 -11.39
CA TYR A 173 6.47 -4.10 -11.35
C TYR A 173 7.32 -3.90 -10.10
N ARG A 174 8.34 -3.05 -10.19
CA ARG A 174 9.08 -2.61 -9.01
C ARG A 174 8.31 -1.49 -8.32
N LYS A 175 8.14 -1.59 -7.01
CA LYS A 175 7.42 -0.59 -6.21
C LYS A 175 8.15 0.76 -6.22
N ARG A 176 7.49 1.80 -6.74
CA ARG A 176 7.92 3.20 -6.61
C ARG A 176 7.37 3.82 -5.32
N SER A 177 8.21 4.56 -4.61
CA SER A 177 7.78 5.30 -3.40
C SER A 177 6.85 6.48 -3.76
N PRO A 178 5.66 6.61 -3.14
CA PRO A 178 4.73 7.72 -3.39
C PRO A 178 5.07 9.01 -2.62
N MET A 179 6.19 9.06 -1.89
CA MET A 179 6.52 10.18 -0.98
C MET A 179 6.67 11.52 -1.71
N ILE A 180 7.27 11.54 -2.91
CA ILE A 180 7.44 12.78 -3.69
C ILE A 180 6.07 13.35 -4.10
N PRO A 181 5.17 12.58 -4.77
CA PRO A 181 3.81 13.04 -5.02
C PRO A 181 3.07 13.49 -3.76
N PHE A 182 3.23 12.76 -2.65
CA PHE A 182 2.57 13.08 -1.39
C PHE A 182 2.99 14.44 -0.83
N ILE A 183 4.30 14.73 -0.77
CA ILE A 183 4.84 16.01 -0.29
C ILE A 183 4.36 17.17 -1.20
N ILE A 184 4.40 16.97 -2.52
CA ILE A 184 3.91 17.97 -3.48
C ILE A 184 2.43 18.25 -3.25
N SER A 185 1.63 17.21 -3.01
CA SER A 185 0.19 17.34 -2.75
C SER A 185 -0.09 18.14 -1.47
N ILE A 186 0.65 17.85 -0.39
CA ILE A 186 0.56 18.61 0.86
C ILE A 186 0.90 20.07 0.63
N ALA A 187 2.00 20.36 -0.08
CA ALA A 187 2.42 21.73 -0.33
C ALA A 187 1.37 22.53 -1.11
N ILE A 188 0.79 21.92 -2.16
CA ILE A 188 -0.28 22.54 -2.95
C ILE A 188 -1.52 22.80 -2.09
N THR A 189 -1.96 21.80 -1.31
CA THR A 189 -3.14 21.95 -0.45
C THR A 189 -2.92 23.00 0.64
N ALA A 190 -1.76 23.01 1.29
CA ALA A 190 -1.41 24.01 2.29
C ALA A 190 -1.41 25.43 1.70
N PHE A 191 -0.88 25.58 0.48
CA PHE A 191 -0.90 26.85 -0.24
C PHE A 191 -2.34 27.33 -0.51
N PHE A 192 -3.22 26.47 -1.01
CA PHE A 192 -4.63 26.84 -1.24
C PHE A 192 -5.38 27.19 0.04
N ILE A 193 -5.15 26.45 1.12
CA ILE A 193 -5.74 26.78 2.44
C ILE A 193 -5.26 28.17 2.88
N TRP A 194 -3.95 28.43 2.81
CA TRP A 194 -3.39 29.72 3.18
C TRP A 194 -3.98 30.87 2.36
N VAL A 195 -4.05 30.72 1.02
CA VAL A 195 -4.69 31.71 0.14
C VAL A 195 -6.15 31.93 0.51
N SER A 196 -6.89 30.86 0.82
CA SER A 196 -8.31 30.97 1.21
C SER A 196 -8.56 31.68 2.54
N THR A 197 -7.56 31.75 3.42
CA THR A 197 -7.65 32.48 4.70
C THR A 197 -7.27 33.96 4.60
N LEU A 198 -6.66 34.38 3.49
CA LEU A 198 -6.26 35.76 3.26
C LEU A 198 -7.33 36.61 2.55
N GLY A 199 -8.34 35.97 1.96
CA GLY A 199 -9.50 36.61 1.33
C GLY A 199 -10.73 36.54 2.22
#